data_AF-A0A2E7W487-F1
#
_entry.id   AF-A0A2E7W487-F1
#
_cell.length_a   1.000
_cell.length_b   1.000
_cell.length_c   1.000
_cell.angle_alpha   90.00
_cell.angle_beta   90.00
_cell.angle_gamma   90.00
#
_symmetry.space_group_name_H-M   'P 1'
#
loop_
_entity.id
_entity.type
_entity.pdbx_description
1 polymer ?
#
loop_
_entity_poly.entity_id
_entity_poly.type
_entity_poly.pdbx_seq_one_letter_code
_entity_poly.pdbx_strand_id
1 'polypeptide(L)'
;MSDHIKITPVNRGKRPAFFDDPVIDQLMAIIMAMSAELSVVYDRVDTIERLLDQKGQLTRDEIEKYRPNQDIENERNTRRNEYISRLFRIITEEKDSIVAHDKMDEYNSLMADLAKQK
;
A
#
# COMPACT_ATOMS: atom_id res chain seq x y z
N MET A 1 20.12 21.14 -33.18
CA MET A 1 20.25 19.68 -33.23
C MET A 1 20.38 19.22 -31.77
N SER A 2 19.27 18.83 -31.16
CA SER A 2 19.26 18.42 -29.75
C SER A 2 19.59 16.93 -29.70
N ASP A 3 20.79 16.62 -29.23
CA ASP A 3 21.29 15.26 -29.16
C ASP A 3 20.55 14.52 -28.04
N HIS A 4 19.77 13.50 -28.41
CA HIS A 4 19.00 12.72 -27.46
C HIS A 4 19.91 11.68 -26.83
N ILE A 5 20.28 11.88 -25.56
CA ILE A 5 21.06 10.89 -24.80
C ILE A 5 20.24 9.61 -24.68
N LYS A 6 20.55 8.60 -25.50
CA LYS A 6 20.03 7.24 -25.37
C LYS A 6 20.73 6.56 -24.20
N ILE A 7 20.09 6.56 -23.04
CA ILE A 7 20.54 5.73 -21.91
C ILE A 7 20.23 4.27 -22.29
N THR A 8 21.27 3.50 -22.62
CA THR A 8 21.12 2.06 -22.85
C THR A 8 20.88 1.40 -21.49
N PRO A 9 19.83 0.57 -21.33
CA PRO A 9 19.59 -0.10 -20.06
C PRO A 9 20.77 -1.03 -19.78
N VAL A 10 21.61 -0.65 -18.81
CA VAL A 10 22.63 -1.53 -18.24
C VAL A 10 21.88 -2.76 -17.73
N ASN A 11 22.37 -3.94 -18.09
CA ASN A 11 21.79 -5.22 -17.69
C ASN A 11 21.72 -5.26 -16.15
N ARG A 12 20.58 -4.87 -15.58
CA ARG A 12 20.34 -4.93 -14.15
C ARG A 12 20.36 -6.41 -13.83
N GLY A 13 21.45 -6.88 -13.21
CA GLY A 13 21.58 -8.28 -12.79
C GLY A 13 20.31 -8.75 -12.09
N LYS A 14 20.01 -10.06 -12.18
CA LYS A 14 18.83 -10.64 -11.51
C LYS A 14 18.75 -10.09 -10.09
N ARG A 15 17.58 -9.59 -9.69
CA ARG A 15 17.35 -9.11 -8.33
C ARG A 15 17.82 -10.20 -7.35
N PRO A 16 18.65 -9.86 -6.35
CA PRO A 16 19.06 -10.85 -5.35
C PRO A 16 17.80 -11.41 -4.69
N ALA A 17 17.69 -12.74 -4.69
CA ALA A 17 16.67 -13.47 -3.95
C ALA A 17 17.29 -13.86 -2.61
N PHE A 18 16.64 -13.47 -1.51
CA PHE A 18 17.12 -13.72 -0.15
C PHE A 18 16.33 -14.82 0.54
N PHE A 19 15.09 -15.08 0.10
CA PHE A 19 14.21 -16.09 0.68
C PHE A 19 13.82 -17.16 -0.36
N ASP A 20 13.41 -18.33 0.15
CA ASP A 20 12.95 -19.45 -0.69
C ASP A 20 11.66 -19.10 -1.45
N ASP A 21 10.78 -18.29 -0.85
CA ASP A 21 9.57 -17.79 -1.47
C ASP A 21 9.80 -16.38 -2.06
N PRO A 22 9.74 -16.22 -3.40
CA PRO A 22 9.88 -14.92 -4.06
C PRO A 22 8.86 -13.87 -3.62
N VAL A 23 7.71 -14.28 -3.07
CA VAL A 23 6.69 -13.36 -2.53
C VAL A 23 7.21 -12.63 -1.30
N ILE A 24 8.02 -13.28 -0.47
CA ILE A 24 8.62 -12.68 0.74
C ILE A 24 9.63 -11.60 0.34
N ASP A 25 10.47 -11.87 -0.66
CA ASP A 25 11.42 -10.88 -1.19
C ASP A 25 10.69 -9.67 -1.78
N GLN A 26 9.56 -9.88 -2.46
CA GLN A 26 8.72 -8.79 -2.99
C GLN A 26 8.09 -7.96 -1.87
N LEU A 27 7.54 -8.61 -0.85
CA LEU A 27 6.97 -7.92 0.31
C LEU A 27 8.04 -7.11 1.05
N MET A 28 9.22 -7.69 1.26
CA MET A 28 10.36 -7.00 1.88
C MET A 28 10.78 -5.77 1.06
N ALA A 29 10.87 -5.89 -0.27
CA ALA A 29 11.19 -4.77 -1.14
C ALA A 29 10.15 -3.64 -1.04
N ILE A 30 8.87 -3.98 -0.96
CA ILE A 30 7.78 -3.01 -0.75
C ILE A 30 7.92 -2.32 0.60
N ILE A 31 8.14 -3.07 1.67
CA ILE A 31 8.32 -2.53 3.03
C ILE A 31 9.52 -1.59 3.09
N MET A 32 10.66 -1.97 2.49
CA MET A 32 11.85 -1.12 2.44
C MET A 32 11.58 0.19 1.69
N ALA A 33 10.93 0.12 0.52
CA ALA A 33 10.57 1.31 -0.24
C ALA A 33 9.62 2.23 0.54
N MET A 34 8.58 1.66 1.16
CA MET A 34 7.66 2.41 2.02
C MET A 34 8.36 3.04 3.23
N SER A 35 9.31 2.33 3.84
CA SER A 35 10.06 2.82 5.00
C SER A 35 10.94 4.01 4.64
N ALA A 36 11.57 3.99 3.45
CA ALA A 36 12.35 5.11 2.94
C ALA A 36 11.48 6.35 2.68
N GLU A 37 10.30 6.18 2.07
CA GLU A 37 9.35 7.28 1.90
C GLU A 37 8.86 7.81 3.26
N LEU A 38 8.60 6.92 4.22
CA LEU A 38 8.17 7.29 5.57
C LEU A 38 9.24 8.08 6.32
N SER A 39 10.52 7.74 6.18
CA SER A 39 11.60 8.53 6.79
C SER A 39 11.66 9.95 6.25
N VAL A 40 11.45 10.13 4.93
CA VAL A 40 11.39 11.47 4.32
C VAL A 40 10.19 12.26 4.85
N VAL A 41 9.05 11.60 5.07
CA VAL A 41 7.87 12.23 5.68
C VAL A 41 8.17 12.67 7.12
N TYR A 42 8.82 11.83 7.93
CA TYR A 42 9.20 12.22 9.30
C TYR A 42 10.15 13.42 9.31
N ASP A 43 11.18 13.42 8.46
CA ASP A 43 12.12 14.55 8.36
C ASP A 43 11.40 15.84 7.94
N ARG A 44 10.43 15.73 7.03
CA ARG A 44 9.62 16.86 6.59
C ARG A 44 8.71 17.39 7.70
N VAL A 45 8.12 16.51 8.51
CA VAL A 45 7.31 16.90 9.68
C VAL A 45 8.18 17.61 10.71
N ASP A 46 9.34 17.04 11.09
CA ASP A 46 10.26 17.69 12.03
C ASP A 46 10.70 19.06 11.49
N THR A 47 11.01 19.17 10.20
CA THR A 47 11.35 20.47 9.58
C THR A 47 10.23 21.50 9.74
N ILE A 48 8.98 21.10 9.51
CA ILE A 48 7.81 21.99 9.67
C ILE A 48 7.69 22.43 11.13
N GLU A 49 7.80 21.49 12.08
CA GLU A 49 7.74 21.79 13.52
C GLU A 49 8.86 22.75 13.94
N ARG A 50 10.11 22.54 13.48
CA ARG A 50 11.24 23.44 13.78
C ARG A 50 10.98 24.86 13.27
N LEU A 51 10.47 24.98 12.05
CA LEU A 51 10.25 26.27 11.41
C LEU A 51 9.10 27.04 12.07
N LEU A 52 8.06 26.35 12.55
CA LEU A 52 6.96 26.98 13.27
C LEU A 52 7.38 27.44 14.67
N ASP A 53 8.18 26.63 15.36
CA ASP A 53 8.74 26.94 16.68
C ASP A 53 9.70 28.13 16.61
N GLN A 54 10.61 28.13 15.63
CA GLN A 54 11.53 29.25 15.40
C GLN A 54 10.80 30.57 15.09
N LYS A 55 9.64 30.51 14.43
CA LYS A 55 8.81 31.68 14.14
C LYS A 55 7.96 32.13 15.34
N GLY A 56 7.96 31.38 16.45
CA GLY A 56 7.16 31.66 17.64
C GLY A 56 5.66 31.55 17.42
N GLN A 57 5.22 30.81 16.39
CA GLN A 57 3.79 30.67 16.06
C GLN A 57 3.16 29.45 16.72
N LEU A 58 3.92 28.38 16.88
CA LEU A 58 3.49 27.12 17.45
C LEU A 58 4.70 26.41 18.03
N THR A 59 4.65 26.08 19.32
CA THR A 59 5.70 25.34 20.00
C THR A 59 5.50 23.84 19.82
N ARG A 60 6.58 23.06 19.93
CA ARG A 60 6.47 21.58 19.90
C ARG A 60 5.62 21.03 21.04
N ASP A 61 5.69 21.66 22.22
CA ASP A 61 4.91 21.24 23.39
C ASP A 61 3.39 21.42 23.18
N GLU A 62 2.97 22.46 22.44
CA GLU A 62 1.58 22.63 22.02
C GLU A 62 1.12 21.53 21.05
N ILE A 63 2.00 21.05 20.16
CA ILE A 63 1.71 19.94 19.25
C ILE A 63 1.52 18.63 20.03
N GLU A 64 2.42 18.31 20.96
CA GLU A 64 2.34 17.08 21.78
C GLU A 64 1.12 17.06 22.70
N LYS A 65 0.71 18.24 23.20
CA LYS A 65 -0.48 18.40 24.04
C LYS A 65 -1.77 18.51 23.24
N TYR A 66 -1.69 18.69 21.92
CA TYR A 66 -2.87 18.81 21.09
C TYR A 66 -3.76 17.56 21.23
N ARG A 67 -5.05 17.79 21.48
CA ARG A 67 -6.07 16.75 21.50
C ARG A 67 -7.13 17.11 20.47
N PRO A 68 -7.22 16.35 19.37
CA PRO A 68 -8.24 16.58 18.35
C PRO A 68 -9.63 16.34 18.96
N ASN A 69 -10.61 17.11 18.49
CA ASN A 69 -12.00 16.87 18.83
C ASN A 69 -12.57 15.70 17.99
N GLN A 70 -13.81 15.32 18.27
CA GLN A 70 -14.45 14.20 17.60
C GLN A 70 -14.54 14.39 16.08
N ASP A 71 -14.79 15.61 15.61
CA ASP A 71 -14.92 15.91 14.18
C ASP A 71 -13.59 15.69 13.44
N ILE A 72 -12.49 16.18 14.00
CA ILE A 72 -11.15 16.00 13.44
C ILE A 72 -10.73 14.53 13.46
N GLU A 73 -11.07 13.79 14.51
CA GLU A 73 -10.81 12.34 14.55
C GLU A 73 -11.63 11.58 13.51
N ASN A 74 -12.90 11.96 13.27
CA ASN A 74 -13.72 11.38 12.23
C ASN A 74 -13.10 11.62 10.84
N GLU A 75 -12.65 12.83 10.54
CA GLU A 75 -11.95 13.15 9.28
C GLU A 75 -10.66 12.33 9.12
N ARG A 76 -9.89 12.15 10.19
CA ARG A 76 -8.67 11.33 10.19
C ARG A 76 -9.01 9.86 9.95
N ASN A 77 -10.06 9.35 10.57
CA ASN A 77 -10.51 7.97 10.40
C ASN A 77 -10.97 7.71 8.97
N THR A 78 -11.75 8.62 8.37
CA THR A 78 -12.16 8.52 6.96
C THR A 78 -10.94 8.45 6.05
N ARG A 79 -9.99 9.40 6.17
CA ARG A 79 -8.76 9.40 5.36
C ARG A 79 -7.91 8.15 5.56
N ARG A 80 -7.81 7.66 6.80
CA ARG A 80 -7.07 6.42 7.13
C ARG A 80 -7.73 5.21 6.49
N ASN A 81 -9.04 5.07 6.60
CA ASN A 81 -9.80 3.96 6.03
C ASN A 81 -9.69 3.95 4.50
N GLU A 82 -9.77 5.11 3.85
CA GLU A 82 -9.56 5.21 2.40
C GLU A 82 -8.14 4.81 1.99
N TYR A 83 -7.13 5.25 2.74
CA TYR A 83 -5.73 4.89 2.47
C TYR A 83 -5.51 3.38 2.63
N ILE A 84 -5.98 2.79 3.73
CA ILE A 84 -5.94 1.34 3.96
C ILE A 84 -6.66 0.60 2.83
N SER A 85 -7.86 1.05 2.46
CA SER A 85 -8.64 0.42 1.38
C SER A 85 -7.90 0.44 0.04
N ARG A 86 -7.21 1.54 -0.30
CA ARG A 86 -6.39 1.63 -1.52
C ARG A 86 -5.18 0.70 -1.48
N LEU A 87 -4.51 0.58 -0.33
CA LEU A 87 -3.37 -0.33 -0.16
C LEU A 87 -3.79 -1.80 -0.28
N PHE A 88 -4.91 -2.17 0.34
CA PHE A 88 -5.39 -3.56 0.39
C PHE A 88 -6.28 -3.96 -0.79
N ARG A 89 -6.57 -3.05 -1.71
CA ARG A 89 -7.41 -3.32 -2.89
C ARG A 89 -6.94 -4.55 -3.68
N ILE A 90 -5.63 -4.72 -3.81
CA ILE A 90 -5.00 -5.84 -4.53
C ILE A 90 -5.37 -7.20 -3.90
N ILE A 91 -5.45 -7.26 -2.57
CA ILE A 91 -5.77 -8.49 -1.82
C ILE A 91 -7.28 -8.77 -1.86
N THR A 92 -8.12 -7.73 -1.87
CA THR A 92 -9.58 -7.88 -1.96
C THR A 92 -10.02 -8.35 -3.36
N GLU A 93 -9.37 -7.85 -4.41
CA GLU A 93 -9.64 -8.27 -5.80
C GLU A 93 -9.29 -9.76 -6.03
N GLU A 94 -8.26 -10.30 -5.37
CA GLU A 94 -7.96 -11.75 -5.37
C GLU A 94 -9.09 -12.58 -4.73
N LYS A 95 -9.68 -12.10 -3.62
CA LYS A 95 -10.82 -12.77 -2.98
C LYS A 95 -12.07 -12.80 -3.87
N ASP A 96 -12.35 -11.72 -4.60
CA ASP A 96 -13.49 -11.66 -5.52
C ASP A 96 -13.23 -12.42 -6.84
N SER A 97 -11.97 -12.69 -7.18
CA SER A 97 -11.58 -13.56 -8.30
C SER A 97 -11.76 -15.06 -8.02
N ILE A 98 -12.02 -15.45 -6.76
CA ILE A 98 -12.52 -16.78 -6.43
C ILE A 98 -14.00 -16.80 -6.82
N VAL A 99 -14.26 -17.25 -8.05
CA VAL A 99 -15.62 -17.51 -8.53
C VAL A 99 -16.31 -18.45 -7.55
N ALA A 100 -17.42 -17.99 -6.93
CA ALA A 100 -18.27 -18.85 -6.12
C ALA A 100 -18.64 -20.10 -6.94
N HIS A 101 -18.49 -21.30 -6.38
CA HIS A 101 -18.69 -22.58 -7.09
C HIS A 101 -20.01 -22.64 -7.89
N ASP A 102 -21.04 -21.96 -7.38
CA ASP A 102 -22.39 -21.87 -7.98
C ASP A 102 -22.45 -21.07 -9.31
N LYS A 103 -21.41 -20.29 -9.62
CA LYS A 103 -21.28 -19.49 -10.86
C LYS A 103 -20.34 -20.12 -11.90
N MET A 104 -19.91 -21.36 -11.69
CA MET A 104 -19.06 -22.09 -12.63
C MET A 104 -19.94 -23.03 -13.46
N ASP A 105 -20.19 -22.69 -14.74
CA ASP A 105 -21.07 -23.45 -15.63
C ASP A 105 -20.67 -24.93 -15.74
N GLU A 106 -19.37 -25.22 -15.64
CA GLU A 106 -18.81 -26.59 -15.61
C GLU A 106 -19.14 -27.36 -14.31
N TYR A 107 -19.25 -26.68 -13.16
CA TYR A 107 -19.65 -27.33 -11.90
C TYR A 107 -21.13 -27.73 -11.94
N ASN A 108 -21.98 -26.85 -12.48
CA ASN A 108 -23.41 -27.11 -12.61
C ASN A 108 -23.70 -28.22 -13.63
N SER A 109 -22.94 -28.28 -14.74
CA SER A 109 -23.07 -29.38 -15.71
C SER A 109 -22.60 -30.72 -15.13
N LEU A 110 -21.48 -30.73 -14.38
CA LEU A 110 -20.99 -31.91 -13.68
C LEU A 110 -22.01 -32.45 -12.66
N MET A 111 -22.63 -31.56 -11.87
CA MET A 111 -23.64 -31.94 -10.89
C MET A 111 -24.93 -32.46 -11.54
N ALA A 112 -25.32 -31.89 -12.69
CA ALA A 112 -26.47 -32.37 -13.46
C ALA A 112 -26.23 -33.77 -14.03
N ASP A 113 -25.00 -34.09 -14.44
CA ASP A 113 -24.67 -35.41 -14.97
C ASP A 113 -24.53 -36.47 -13.87
N LEU A 114 -23.99 -36.10 -12.71
CA LEU A 114 -23.98 -36.96 -11.51
C LEU A 114 -25.40 -37.28 -11.00
N ALA A 115 -26.34 -36.33 -11.12
CA ALA A 115 -27.73 -36.54 -10.74
C ALA A 115 -28.48 -37.49 -11.70
N LYS A 116 -28.05 -37.62 -12.96
CA LYS A 116 -28.65 -38.52 -13.97
C LYS A 116 -28.15 -39.96 -13.88
N GLN A 117 -27.06 -40.22 -13.16
CA GLN A 117 -26.49 -41.57 -12.98
C GLN A 117 -27.08 -42.33 -11.78
N LYS A 118 -28.03 -41.73 -11.05
CA LYS A 118 -28.81 -42.37 -9.97
C LYS A 118 -30.19 -42.77 -10.49
#